data_AF-A0A1I1IWE5-F1
#
_entry.id   AF-A0A1I1IWE5-F1
#
_cell.length_a   1.000
_cell.length_b   1.000
_cell.length_c   1.000
_cell.angle_alpha   90.00
_cell.angle_beta   90.00
_cell.angle_gamma   90.00
#
_symmetry.space_group_name_H-M   'P 1'
#
loop_
_entity.id
_entity.type
_entity.pdbx_description
1 polymer ?
#
loop_
_entity_poly.entity_id
_entity_poly.type
_entity_poly.pdbx_seq_one_letter_code
_entity_poly.pdbx_strand_id
1 'polypeptide(L)' 'MNPLIGLDVAKGESEVQAFFDKDKLFGESFSVKHTKEDLDRLFLF' A
#
# COMPACT_ATOMS: atom_id res chain seq x y z
N MET A 1 -1.13 -19.56 -2.57
CA MET A 1 -1.50 -18.31 -1.87
C MET A 1 -2.11 -17.37 -2.89
N ASN A 2 -3.20 -16.70 -2.52
CA ASN A 2 -3.84 -15.67 -3.35
C ASN A 2 -3.74 -14.34 -2.60
N PRO A 3 -2.57 -13.68 -2.62
CA PRO A 3 -2.40 -12.43 -1.91
C PRO A 3 -3.37 -11.39 -2.47
N LEU A 4 -4.02 -10.65 -1.57
CA LEU A 4 -4.92 -9.56 -1.90
C LEU A 4 -4.25 -8.25 -1.49
N ILE A 5 -4.29 -7.26 -2.38
CA ILE A 5 -3.77 -5.93 -2.11
C ILE A 5 -4.92 -4.94 -2.21
N GLY A 6 -5.15 -4.20 -1.13
CA GLY A 6 -5.99 -3.01 -1.11
C GLY A 6 -5.14 -1.77 -1.37
N LEU A 7 -5.61 -0.91 -2.26
CA LEU A 7 -5.03 0.40 -2.52
C LEU A 7 -6.15 1.43 -2.40
N ASP A 8 -6.07 2.28 -1.39
CA ASP A 8 -6.92 3.46 -1.27
C ASP A 8 -6.16 4.69 -1.77
N VAL A 9 -6.83 5.52 -2.56
CA VAL A 9 -6.23 6.68 -3.23
C VAL A 9 -7.04 7.92 -2.93
N ALA A 10 -6.46 8.79 -2.11
CA ALA A 10 -6.99 10.11 -1.81
C ALA A 10 -6.14 11.20 -2.47
N LYS A 11 -6.63 12.44 -2.49
CA LYS A 11 -5.82 13.57 -2.98
C LYS A 11 -4.65 13.82 -2.01
N GLY A 12 -3.43 13.54 -2.46
CA GLY A 12 -2.20 13.82 -1.71
C GLY A 12 -1.61 12.63 -0.97
N GLU A 13 -2.32 11.51 -0.89
CA GLU A 13 -1.90 10.32 -0.15
C GLU A 13 -2.55 9.04 -0.69
N SER A 14 -1.81 7.94 -0.65
CA SER A 14 -2.29 6.60 -0.94
C SER A 14 -1.95 5.66 0.20
N GLU A 15 -2.92 4.85 0.64
CA GLU A 15 -2.69 3.81 1.64
C GLU A 15 -2.71 2.44 0.97
N VAL A 16 -1.69 1.63 1.26
CA VAL A 16 -1.52 0.27 0.74
C VAL A 16 -1.66 -0.73 1.88
N GLN A 17 -2.48 -1.74 1.67
CA GLN A 17 -2.72 -2.83 2.61
C GLN A 17 -2.56 -4.18 1.92
N ALA A 18 -1.72 -5.04 2.46
CA ALA A 18 -1.56 -6.41 1.98
C ALA A 18 -2.35 -7.38 2.87
N PHE A 19 -2.90 -8.41 2.26
CA PHE A 19 -3.67 -9.45 2.92
C PHE A 19 -3.20 -10.84 2.45
N PHE A 20 -3.08 -11.77 3.38
CA PHE A 20 -2.73 -13.17 3.12
C PHE A 20 -3.91 -13.93 2.49
N ASP A 21 -5.13 -13.53 2.88
CA ASP A 21 -6.43 -13.95 2.36
C ASP A 21 -7.45 -12.83 2.68
N LYS A 22 -8.68 -12.86 2.13
CA LYS A 22 -9.69 -11.76 2.24
C LYS A 22 -9.89 -11.20 3.66
N ASP A 23 -9.64 -12.01 4.67
CA ASP A 23 -9.92 -11.66 6.07
C ASP A 23 -8.65 -11.60 6.95
N LYS A 24 -7.44 -11.74 6.37
CA LYS A 24 -6.18 -11.75 7.14
C LYS A 24 -5.18 -10.76 6.58
N LEU A 25 -4.97 -9.65 7.30
CA LEU A 25 -3.90 -8.69 7.03
C LEU A 25 -2.54 -9.39 7.01
N PHE A 26 -1.71 -8.99 6.06
CA PHE A 26 -0.34 -9.46 5.90
C PHE A 26 0.60 -8.30 6.15
N GLY A 27 1.21 -8.28 7.34
CA GLY A 27 2.12 -7.23 7.75
C GLY A 27 1.41 -5.93 8.12
N GLU A 28 2.17 -4.85 8.17
CA GLU A 28 1.69 -3.50 8.44
C GLU A 28 1.25 -2.82 7.13
N SER A 29 0.25 -1.95 7.22
CA SER A 29 -0.09 -1.04 6.13
C SER A 29 0.97 0.04 5.99
N PHE A 30 1.10 0.59 4.80
CA PHE A 30 1.97 1.74 4.58
C PHE A 30 1.27 2.81 3.74
N SER A 31 1.62 4.06 4.03
CA SER A 31 1.13 5.22 3.31
C SER A 31 2.23 5.82 2.45
N VAL A 32 1.85 6.28 1.25
CA VAL A 32 2.69 6.99 0.31
C VAL A 32 2.06 8.35 0.05
N LYS A 33 2.76 9.42 0.45
CA LYS A 33 2.36 10.77 0.06
C LYS A 33 2.61 10.97 -1.42
N HIS A 34 1.79 11.78 -2.08
CA HIS A 34 1.94 12.08 -3.51
C HIS A 34 3.03 13.14 -3.75
N THR A 35 4.23 12.87 -3.25
CA THR A 35 5.48 13.62 -3.48
C THR A 35 6.39 12.81 -4.39
N LYS A 36 7.40 13.44 -5.01
CA LYS A 36 8.35 12.70 -5.86
C LYS A 36 9.19 11.75 -5.02
N GLU A 37 9.61 12.21 -3.85
CA GLU A 37 10.46 11.48 -2.93
C GLU A 37 9.77 10.21 -2.40
N ASP A 38 8.48 10.28 -2.07
CA ASP A 38 7.73 9.12 -1.59
C ASP A 38 7.26 8.19 -2.74
N LEU A 39 7.06 8.72 -3.95
CA LEU A 39 6.85 7.90 -5.15
C LEU A 39 8.10 7.05 -5.47
N ASP A 40 9.29 7.63 -5.38
CA ASP A 40 10.54 6.89 -5.59
C ASP A 40 10.71 5.76 -4.56
N ARG A 41 10.28 6.00 -3.31
CA ARG A 41 10.24 4.95 -2.28
C ARG A 41 9.29 3.83 -2.64
N LEU A 42 8.11 4.14 -3.19
CA LEU A 42 7.14 3.12 -3.61
C LEU A 42 7.71 2.18 -4.68
N PHE A 43 8.51 2.67 -5.62
CA PHE A 43 9.14 1.83 -6.66
C PHE A 43 10.30 0.95 -6.16
N LEU A 44 10.78 1.17 -4.94
CA LEU A 44 11.89 0.42 -4.33
C LEU A 44 11.43 -0.76 -3.45
N PHE A 45 10.13 -0.91 -3.20
CA PHE A 45 9.51 -2.05 -2.51
C PHE A 45 9.10 -3.14 -3.50
#